data_AF-A0A973CMN7-F1
#
_entry.id   AF-A0A973CMN7-F1
#
_cell.length_a   1.000
_cell.length_b   1.000
_cell.length_c   1.000
_cell.angle_alpha   90.00
_cell.angle_beta   90.00
_cell.angle_gamma   90.00
#
_symmetry.space_group_name_H-M   'P 1'
#
loop_
_entity.id
_entity.type
_entity.pdbx_description
1 polymer ?
#
loop_
_entity_poly.entity_id
_entity_poly.type
_entity_poly.pdbx_seq_one_letter_code
_entity_poly.pdbx_strand_id
1 'polypeptide(L)'
;MTNSWRSHPDFQAHFHPEAPDDLQVVVHDGGPRLTENSPESVWVTVTNLENNILTGKVLNIPHQLDSVGEGSEIKFVLTADKFLLLTNKYLDEKINWNIQPCDTCGNTELFDAPSDLIQKLFPDLPDGAAPEMFSSFCGLCGGVQIITDSDTDISDLATTEKSIKKWWQFWKQ
;
A
#
# COMPACT_ATOMS: atom_id res chain seq x y z
N MET A 1 -5.71 -25.63 -16.18
CA MET A 1 -5.31 -24.99 -14.91
C MET A 1 -6.43 -24.04 -14.54
N THR A 2 -7.12 -24.25 -13.42
CA THR A 2 -8.18 -23.34 -12.96
C THR A 2 -7.51 -22.07 -12.45
N ASN A 3 -7.77 -20.94 -13.11
CA ASN A 3 -7.29 -19.63 -12.70
C ASN A 3 -7.89 -19.29 -11.33
N SER A 4 -7.11 -19.47 -10.27
CA SER A 4 -7.55 -19.40 -8.86
C SER A 4 -8.15 -18.04 -8.48
N TRP A 5 -7.74 -16.96 -9.15
CA TRP A 5 -8.25 -15.61 -8.93
C TRP A 5 -9.70 -15.42 -9.36
N ARG A 6 -10.18 -16.13 -10.38
CA ARG A 6 -11.56 -16.00 -10.88
C ARG A 6 -12.60 -16.52 -9.89
N SER A 7 -12.19 -17.45 -9.05
CA SER A 7 -13.01 -18.03 -7.96
C SER A 7 -12.77 -17.35 -6.61
N HIS A 8 -11.88 -16.36 -6.54
CA HIS A 8 -11.57 -15.70 -5.27
C HIS A 8 -12.75 -14.82 -4.85
N PRO A 9 -13.39 -15.07 -3.69
CA PRO A 9 -14.65 -14.43 -3.32
C PRO A 9 -14.53 -12.91 -3.25
N ASP A 10 -13.39 -12.42 -2.74
CA ASP A 10 -13.17 -10.98 -2.58
C ASP A 10 -12.87 -10.26 -3.90
N PHE A 11 -12.52 -10.98 -4.98
CA PHE A 11 -12.12 -10.35 -6.25
C PHE A 11 -13.28 -10.28 -7.24
N GLN A 12 -14.29 -11.14 -7.12
CA GLN A 12 -15.35 -11.29 -8.11
C GLN A 12 -16.14 -10.00 -8.37
N ALA A 13 -16.32 -9.17 -7.34
CA ALA A 13 -17.04 -7.91 -7.46
C ALA A 13 -16.27 -6.83 -8.25
N HIS A 14 -14.98 -7.02 -8.50
CA HIS A 14 -14.10 -6.01 -9.10
C HIS A 14 -13.75 -6.25 -10.56
N PHE A 15 -14.00 -7.45 -11.10
CA PHE A 15 -13.68 -7.76 -12.50
C PHE A 15 -14.55 -6.97 -13.47
N HIS A 16 -13.96 -6.59 -14.60
CA HIS A 16 -14.71 -5.93 -15.67
C HIS A 16 -15.83 -6.86 -16.20
N PRO A 17 -17.07 -6.37 -16.36
CA PRO A 17 -18.21 -7.20 -16.78
C PRO A 17 -18.00 -7.90 -18.14
N GLU A 18 -17.23 -7.27 -19.04
CA GLU A 18 -16.97 -7.78 -20.39
C GLU A 18 -15.57 -8.37 -20.57
N ALA A 19 -14.69 -8.26 -19.55
CA ALA A 19 -13.31 -8.73 -19.59
C ALA A 19 -12.95 -9.43 -18.25
N PRO A 20 -13.15 -10.75 -18.15
CA PRO A 20 -13.21 -11.47 -16.87
C PRO A 20 -11.85 -11.68 -16.18
N ASP A 21 -10.75 -11.18 -16.76
CA ASP A 21 -9.43 -11.16 -16.13
C ASP A 21 -8.94 -9.73 -15.86
N ASP A 22 -9.72 -8.71 -16.20
CA ASP A 22 -9.28 -7.32 -16.10
C ASP A 22 -9.79 -6.67 -14.82
N LEU A 23 -8.87 -6.01 -14.11
CA LEU A 23 -9.12 -5.28 -12.86
C LEU A 23 -8.62 -3.84 -12.98
N GLN A 24 -9.29 -2.92 -12.28
CA GLN A 24 -8.74 -1.59 -12.02
C GLN A 24 -7.77 -1.64 -10.86
N VAL A 25 -6.55 -1.15 -11.07
CA VAL A 25 -5.49 -1.11 -10.08
C VAL A 25 -5.04 0.34 -9.89
N VAL A 26 -4.93 0.75 -8.63
CA VAL A 26 -4.30 2.01 -8.24
C VAL A 26 -2.79 1.85 -8.31
N VAL A 27 -2.14 2.64 -9.16
CA VAL A 27 -0.69 2.70 -9.37
C VAL A 27 -0.15 4.05 -8.89
N HIS A 28 1.13 4.09 -8.49
CA HIS A 28 1.75 5.29 -7.94
C HIS A 28 3.28 5.24 -8.11
N ASP A 29 3.93 6.40 -8.03
CA ASP A 29 5.40 6.54 -7.91
C ASP A 29 5.86 6.72 -6.46
N GLY A 30 4.92 6.68 -5.51
CA GLY A 30 5.15 6.86 -4.08
C GLY A 30 4.00 7.62 -3.43
N GLY A 31 4.03 7.73 -2.11
CA GLY A 31 3.07 8.47 -1.32
C GLY A 31 3.37 9.98 -1.28
N PRO A 32 2.45 10.77 -0.70
CA PRO A 32 2.49 12.24 -0.73
C PRO A 32 3.69 12.86 0.02
N ARG A 33 4.54 12.05 0.67
CA ARG A 33 5.79 12.51 1.30
C ARG A 33 7.00 12.43 0.36
N LEU A 34 6.93 11.59 -0.67
CA LEU A 34 8.07 11.30 -1.56
C LEU A 34 7.88 11.87 -2.95
N THR A 35 6.64 12.00 -3.43
CA THR A 35 6.34 12.52 -4.77
C THR A 35 5.13 13.46 -4.75
N GLU A 36 5.10 14.38 -5.72
CA GLU A 36 3.94 15.24 -6.02
C GLU A 36 2.99 14.58 -7.02
N ASN A 37 3.41 13.48 -7.66
CA ASN A 37 2.57 12.71 -8.57
C ASN A 37 1.42 12.07 -7.78
N SER A 38 0.19 12.31 -8.22
CA SER A 38 -0.99 11.63 -7.65
C SER A 38 -1.09 10.18 -8.15
N PRO A 39 -1.62 9.25 -7.33
CA PRO A 39 -1.92 7.90 -7.82
C PRO A 39 -2.95 7.93 -8.95
N GLU A 40 -2.84 6.98 -9.87
CA GLU A 40 -3.73 6.81 -11.01
C GLU A 40 -4.38 5.43 -11.01
N SER A 41 -5.52 5.27 -11.69
CA SER A 41 -6.14 3.97 -11.91
C SER A 41 -5.87 3.49 -13.33
N VAL A 42 -5.33 2.28 -13.46
CA VAL A 42 -5.07 1.62 -14.74
C VAL A 42 -5.78 0.27 -14.79
N TRP A 43 -6.10 -0.18 -16.00
CA TRP A 43 -6.60 -1.51 -16.26
C TRP A 43 -5.44 -2.50 -16.33
N VAL A 44 -5.62 -3.67 -15.73
CA VAL A 44 -4.60 -4.71 -15.66
C VAL A 44 -5.24 -6.06 -15.92
N THR A 45 -4.71 -6.82 -16.89
CA THR A 45 -5.08 -8.22 -17.08
C THR A 45 -4.31 -9.09 -16.11
N VAL A 46 -5.00 -9.80 -15.23
CA VAL A 46 -4.43 -10.74 -14.27
C VAL A 46 -3.80 -11.93 -14.98
N THR A 47 -2.58 -12.28 -14.60
CA THR A 47 -1.84 -13.42 -15.12
C THR A 47 -1.52 -14.47 -14.05
N ASN A 48 -1.43 -14.08 -12.78
CA ASN A 48 -1.13 -15.00 -11.69
C ASN A 48 -1.71 -14.52 -10.34
N LEU A 49 -1.87 -15.45 -9.40
CA LEU A 49 -2.22 -15.21 -8.00
C LEU A 49 -1.35 -16.09 -7.10
N GLU A 50 -0.60 -15.47 -6.20
CA GLU A 50 0.23 -16.15 -5.21
C GLU A 50 0.16 -15.41 -3.88
N ASN A 51 -0.14 -16.12 -2.78
CA ASN A 51 -0.19 -15.56 -1.43
C ASN A 51 -1.05 -14.26 -1.33
N ASN A 52 -2.22 -14.25 -1.97
CA ASN A 52 -3.13 -13.10 -2.10
C ASN A 52 -2.58 -11.89 -2.87
N ILE A 53 -1.40 -12.01 -3.46
CA ILE A 53 -0.82 -11.00 -4.35
C ILE A 53 -1.09 -11.43 -5.79
N LEU A 54 -1.73 -10.55 -6.54
CA LEU A 54 -1.98 -10.71 -7.97
C LEU A 54 -0.79 -10.19 -8.76
N THR A 55 -0.52 -10.81 -9.89
CA THR A 55 0.39 -10.30 -10.91
C THR A 55 -0.40 -10.09 -12.20
N GLY A 56 -0.08 -9.05 -12.96
CA GLY A 56 -0.78 -8.78 -14.21
C GLY A 56 -0.07 -7.77 -15.11
N LYS A 57 -0.61 -7.60 -16.32
CA LYS A 57 -0.09 -6.73 -17.38
C LYS A 57 -0.93 -5.47 -17.50
N VAL A 58 -0.29 -4.31 -17.42
CA VAL A 58 -0.94 -2.99 -17.56
C VAL A 58 -1.43 -2.79 -18.99
N LEU A 59 -2.69 -2.36 -19.15
CA LEU A 59 -3.36 -2.21 -20.45
C LEU A 59 -3.40 -0.78 -20.98
N ASN A 60 -3.16 0.22 -20.13
CA ASN A 60 -3.16 1.63 -20.53
C ASN A 60 -2.05 2.40 -19.82
N ILE A 61 -1.54 3.44 -20.48
CA ILE A 61 -0.44 4.27 -19.97
C ILE A 61 -1.01 5.26 -18.92
N PRO A 62 -0.44 5.33 -17.71
CA PRO A 62 -0.75 6.40 -16.75
C PRO A 62 -0.22 7.75 -17.27
N HIS A 63 -0.91 8.84 -16.94
CA HIS A 63 -0.64 10.16 -17.51
C HIS A 63 0.59 10.86 -16.93
N GLN A 64 0.88 10.67 -15.65
CA GLN A 64 1.94 11.39 -14.93
C GLN A 64 2.95 10.48 -14.22
N LEU A 65 2.71 9.17 -14.23
CA LEU A 65 3.60 8.21 -13.55
C LEU A 65 4.74 7.77 -14.45
N ASP A 66 5.95 7.71 -13.88
CA ASP A 66 7.16 7.30 -14.59
C ASP A 66 7.51 5.83 -14.37
N SER A 67 7.09 5.24 -13.24
CA SER A 67 7.48 3.88 -12.86
C SER A 67 6.62 2.77 -13.49
N VAL A 68 5.45 3.12 -14.05
CA VAL A 68 4.49 2.18 -14.63
C VAL A 68 4.14 2.61 -16.05
N GLY A 69 4.25 1.68 -17.00
CA GLY A 69 3.89 1.89 -18.40
C GLY A 69 2.97 0.79 -18.92
N GLU A 70 2.39 0.99 -20.11
CA GLU A 70 1.64 -0.05 -20.80
C GLU A 70 2.52 -1.27 -21.08
N GLY A 71 1.95 -2.47 -20.88
CA GLY A 71 2.64 -3.74 -21.01
C GLY A 71 3.56 -4.11 -19.84
N SER A 72 3.80 -3.20 -18.89
CA SER A 72 4.53 -3.51 -17.66
C SER A 72 3.83 -4.60 -16.88
N GLU A 73 4.63 -5.48 -16.28
CA GLU A 73 4.13 -6.45 -15.30
C GLU A 73 4.21 -5.84 -13.91
N ILE A 74 3.11 -5.90 -13.16
CA ILE A 74 3.02 -5.35 -11.82
C ILE A 74 2.44 -6.35 -10.83
N LYS A 75 2.79 -6.18 -9.55
CA LYS A 75 2.18 -6.90 -8.43
C LYS A 75 1.19 -5.99 -7.71
N PHE A 76 0.08 -6.53 -7.27
CA PHE A 76 -0.95 -5.74 -6.59
C PHE A 76 -1.81 -6.59 -5.66
N VAL A 77 -2.45 -5.96 -4.69
CA VAL A 77 -3.29 -6.62 -3.68
C VAL A 77 -4.58 -5.85 -3.46
N LEU A 78 -5.65 -6.56 -3.09
CA LEU A 78 -6.89 -5.92 -2.65
C LEU A 78 -6.70 -5.35 -1.24
N THR A 79 -6.95 -4.06 -1.08
CA THR A 79 -6.95 -3.37 0.22
C THR A 79 -7.92 -2.19 0.17
N ALA A 80 -8.70 -1.98 1.24
CA ALA A 80 -9.71 -0.91 1.29
C ALA A 80 -10.63 -0.86 0.05
N ASP A 81 -11.11 -2.02 -0.41
CA ASP A 81 -11.99 -2.18 -1.59
C ASP A 81 -11.36 -1.71 -2.93
N LYS A 82 -10.03 -1.60 -2.99
CA LYS A 82 -9.26 -1.22 -4.19
C LYS A 82 -8.06 -2.14 -4.37
N PHE A 83 -7.71 -2.44 -5.62
CA PHE A 83 -6.41 -3.06 -5.88
C PHE A 83 -5.32 -1.99 -5.87
N LEU A 84 -4.25 -2.23 -5.14
CA LEU A 84 -3.12 -1.33 -5.00
C LEU A 84 -1.83 -1.98 -5.49
N LEU A 85 -1.07 -1.26 -6.31
CA LEU A 85 0.28 -1.60 -6.72
C LEU A 85 1.20 -1.84 -5.51
N LEU A 86 1.97 -2.92 -5.55
CA LEU A 86 3.03 -3.23 -4.60
C LEU A 86 4.38 -3.19 -5.31
N THR A 87 5.26 -2.28 -4.88
CA THR A 87 6.63 -2.23 -5.41
C THR A 87 7.48 -3.36 -4.85
N ASN A 88 8.50 -3.81 -5.60
CA ASN A 88 9.40 -4.86 -5.11
C ASN A 88 10.12 -4.42 -3.83
N LYS A 89 10.59 -3.16 -3.77
CA LYS A 89 11.23 -2.61 -2.58
C LYS A 89 10.31 -2.66 -1.35
N TYR A 90 9.04 -2.27 -1.51
CA TYR A 90 8.06 -2.38 -0.44
C TYR A 90 7.86 -3.83 0.01
N LEU A 91 7.71 -4.76 -0.93
CA LEU A 91 7.50 -6.18 -0.61
C LEU A 91 8.69 -6.79 0.15
N ASP A 92 9.92 -6.45 -0.23
CA ASP A 92 11.15 -6.94 0.41
C ASP A 92 11.26 -6.43 1.85
N GLU A 93 10.78 -5.22 2.12
CA GLU A 93 10.82 -4.61 3.44
C GLU A 93 9.63 -4.96 4.32
N LYS A 94 8.44 -5.18 3.74
CA LYS A 94 7.16 -5.39 4.43
C LYS A 94 7.24 -6.44 5.53
N ILE A 95 8.03 -7.49 5.34
CA ILE A 95 8.16 -8.59 6.30
C ILE A 95 8.65 -8.16 7.68
N ASN A 96 9.37 -7.03 7.76
CA ASN A 96 9.94 -6.51 9.01
C ASN A 96 9.03 -5.48 9.70
N TRP A 97 7.81 -5.25 9.18
CA TRP A 97 6.94 -4.17 9.66
C TRP A 97 5.50 -4.62 9.81
N ASN A 98 4.92 -4.28 10.96
CA ASN A 98 3.49 -4.37 11.21
C ASN A 98 2.83 -3.03 10.83
N ILE A 99 1.98 -3.05 9.80
CA ILE A 99 1.27 -1.86 9.30
C ILE A 99 -0.17 -1.91 9.81
N GLN A 100 -0.54 -0.95 10.65
CA GLN A 100 -1.91 -0.81 11.11
C GLN A 100 -2.81 -0.29 9.98
N PRO A 101 -4.07 -0.76 9.88
CA PRO A 101 -5.03 -0.23 8.91
C PRO A 101 -5.18 1.29 9.04
N CYS A 102 -5.32 1.97 7.90
CA CYS A 102 -5.55 3.40 7.86
C CYS A 102 -6.82 3.76 8.65
N ASP A 103 -6.73 4.78 9.51
CA ASP A 103 -7.81 5.23 10.38
C ASP A 103 -9.06 5.76 9.65
N THR A 104 -8.95 5.98 8.34
CA THR A 104 -9.99 6.58 7.51
C THR A 104 -10.56 5.59 6.49
N CYS A 105 -9.73 4.91 5.69
CA CYS A 105 -10.21 3.99 4.65
C CYS A 105 -9.93 2.50 4.93
N GLY A 106 -9.20 2.16 5.99
CA GLY A 106 -8.85 0.77 6.31
C GLY A 106 -7.75 0.17 5.44
N ASN A 107 -7.06 0.95 4.61
CA ASN A 107 -5.91 0.50 3.82
C ASN A 107 -4.83 -0.09 4.73
N THR A 108 -4.36 -1.30 4.41
CA THR A 108 -3.36 -2.06 5.17
C THR A 108 -1.97 -2.01 4.55
N GLU A 109 -1.83 -1.41 3.37
CA GLU A 109 -0.60 -1.39 2.59
C GLU A 109 0.00 0.02 2.58
N LEU A 110 1.29 0.14 2.27
CA LEU A 110 1.96 1.43 2.08
C LEU A 110 2.26 1.64 0.60
N PHE A 111 2.26 2.90 0.16
CA PHE A 111 2.76 3.25 -1.18
C PHE A 111 4.30 3.19 -1.21
N ASP A 112 4.92 3.54 -0.09
CA ASP A 112 6.36 3.70 0.02
C ASP A 112 6.97 2.57 0.84
N ALA A 113 8.20 2.20 0.51
CA ALA A 113 8.97 1.31 1.34
C ALA A 113 9.26 2.00 2.70
N PRO A 114 9.16 1.28 3.84
CA PRO A 114 9.44 1.83 5.16
C PRO A 114 10.78 2.59 5.25
N SER A 115 11.84 2.11 4.60
CA SER A 115 13.14 2.78 4.58
C SER A 115 13.09 4.18 3.96
N ASP A 116 12.34 4.37 2.86
CA ASP A 116 12.18 5.68 2.22
C ASP A 116 11.40 6.66 3.10
N LEU A 117 10.36 6.15 3.77
CA LEU A 117 9.60 6.93 4.75
C LEU A 117 10.46 7.34 5.93
N ILE A 118 11.25 6.41 6.48
CA ILE A 118 12.14 6.68 7.62
C ILE A 118 13.17 7.74 7.23
N GLN A 119 13.83 7.60 6.08
CA GLN A 119 14.81 8.59 5.60
C GLN A 119 14.18 9.98 5.45
N LYS A 120 12.93 10.05 4.98
CA LYS A 120 12.21 11.31 4.82
C LYS A 120 11.76 11.93 6.15
N LEU A 121 11.33 11.10 7.11
CA LEU A 121 10.75 11.53 8.39
C LEU A 121 11.81 11.81 9.46
N PHE A 122 12.94 11.08 9.42
CA PHE A 122 14.01 11.12 10.41
C PHE A 122 15.36 11.33 9.71
N PRO A 123 15.57 12.50 9.07
CA PRO A 123 16.79 12.75 8.29
C PRO A 123 18.08 12.77 9.14
N ASP A 124 17.95 13.01 10.44
CA ASP A 124 19.07 13.05 11.39
C ASP A 124 19.29 11.72 12.14
N LEU A 125 18.59 10.66 11.73
CA LEU A 125 18.74 9.34 12.35
C LEU A 125 20.14 8.78 12.03
N PRO A 126 20.91 8.29 13.03
CA PRO A 126 22.23 7.73 12.78
C PRO A 126 22.19 6.53 11.84
N ASP A 127 23.27 6.31 11.07
CA ASP A 127 23.41 5.16 10.20
C ASP A 127 23.17 3.84 10.95
N GLY A 128 22.28 3.01 10.42
CA GLY A 128 21.93 1.71 11.00
C GLY A 128 20.93 1.77 12.16
N ALA A 129 20.50 2.95 12.59
CA ALA A 129 19.34 3.08 13.49
C ALA A 129 18.03 3.03 12.70
N ALA A 130 16.97 2.51 13.32
CA ALA A 130 15.61 2.54 12.81
C ALA A 130 14.64 2.84 13.96
N PRO A 131 13.54 3.59 13.73
CA PRO A 131 12.52 3.78 14.75
C PRO A 131 11.72 2.48 14.98
N GLU A 132 11.45 2.15 16.24
CA GLU A 132 10.54 1.05 16.60
C GLU A 132 9.10 1.30 16.12
N MET A 133 8.71 2.58 16.03
CA MET A 133 7.38 3.01 15.59
C MET A 133 7.45 4.37 14.90
N PHE A 134 6.67 4.53 13.83
CA PHE A 134 6.40 5.84 13.23
C PHE A 134 5.00 5.86 12.59
N SER A 135 4.60 7.03 12.08
CA SER A 135 3.33 7.19 11.37
C SER A 135 3.58 7.75 9.97
N SER A 136 2.72 7.35 9.03
CA SER A 136 2.71 7.86 7.66
C SER A 136 1.29 8.24 7.24
N PHE A 137 1.19 9.01 6.16
CA PHE A 137 -0.09 9.33 5.54
C PHE A 137 -0.45 8.27 4.50
N CYS A 138 -1.71 7.84 4.52
CA CYS A 138 -2.25 6.86 3.58
C CYS A 138 -2.33 7.46 2.18
N GLY A 139 -1.63 6.85 1.22
CA GLY A 139 -1.61 7.30 -0.17
C GLY A 139 -2.98 7.24 -0.87
N LEU A 140 -3.93 6.44 -0.36
CA LEU A 140 -5.27 6.31 -0.95
C LEU A 140 -6.25 7.41 -0.52
N CYS A 141 -6.12 7.97 0.69
CA CYS A 141 -7.13 8.87 1.25
C CYS A 141 -6.60 10.01 2.12
N GLY A 142 -5.30 10.07 2.39
CA GLY A 142 -4.68 11.07 3.27
C GLY A 142 -4.89 10.83 4.78
N GLY A 143 -5.57 9.74 5.18
CA GLY A 143 -5.67 9.31 6.57
C GLY A 143 -4.32 8.90 7.17
N VAL A 144 -4.30 8.43 8.42
CA VAL A 144 -3.05 8.08 9.12
C VAL A 144 -2.89 6.56 9.21
N GLN A 145 -1.68 6.07 9.00
CA GLN A 145 -1.25 4.70 9.27
C GLN A 145 -0.12 4.71 10.32
N ILE A 146 -0.17 3.75 11.24
CA ILE A 146 0.88 3.49 12.23
C ILE A 146 1.70 2.30 11.74
N ILE A 147 3.01 2.44 11.76
CA ILE A 147 3.97 1.44 11.32
C ILE A 147 4.86 1.11 12.52
N THR A 148 4.95 -0.16 12.88
CA THR A 148 5.80 -0.65 13.98
C THR A 148 6.71 -1.76 13.48
N ASP A 149 7.93 -1.81 14.00
CA ASP A 149 8.84 -2.91 13.74
C ASP A 149 8.19 -4.25 14.13
N SER A 150 8.44 -5.31 13.35
CA SER A 150 7.78 -6.61 13.53
C SER A 150 8.12 -7.29 14.85
N ASP A 151 9.33 -7.05 15.38
CA ASP A 151 9.81 -7.63 16.63
C ASP A 151 9.34 -6.83 17.86
N THR A 152 8.70 -5.68 17.64
CA THR A 152 8.09 -4.89 18.72
C THR A 152 6.80 -5.56 19.19
N ASP A 153 6.78 -6.00 20.46
CA ASP A 153 5.64 -6.66 21.07
C ASP A 153 4.46 -5.68 21.26
N ILE A 154 3.48 -5.75 20.35
CA ILE A 154 2.31 -4.85 20.32
C ILE A 154 1.30 -5.21 21.43
N SER A 155 1.49 -6.32 22.15
CA SER A 155 0.59 -6.78 23.21
C SER A 155 0.50 -5.78 24.39
N ASP A 156 1.55 -4.97 24.61
CA ASP A 156 1.55 -3.91 25.62
C ASP A 156 0.81 -2.62 25.19
N LEU A 157 0.56 -2.44 23.89
CA LEU A 157 -0.14 -1.26 23.36
C LEU A 157 -1.67 -1.41 23.38
N ALA A 158 -2.18 -2.64 23.39
CA ALA A 158 -3.62 -2.93 23.47
C ALA A 158 -4.24 -2.59 24.85
N THR A 159 -3.41 -2.33 25.88
CA THR A 159 -3.88 -2.09 27.26
C THR A 159 -3.84 -0.63 27.70
N THR A 160 -3.53 0.32 26.79
CA THR A 160 -3.61 1.76 27.08
C THR A 160 -4.76 2.43 26.32
N GLU A 161 -5.99 2.07 26.68
CA GLU A 161 -7.20 2.91 26.55
C GLU A 161 -7.11 4.23 27.37
N LYS A 162 -5.92 4.65 27.81
CA LYS A 162 -5.71 5.96 28.40
C LYS A 162 -5.44 6.97 27.30
N SER A 163 -6.53 7.52 26.76
CA SER A 163 -6.57 8.88 26.19
C SER A 163 -5.36 9.19 25.30
N ILE A 164 -5.22 8.48 24.18
CA ILE A 164 -4.37 8.98 23.09
C ILE A 164 -5.06 10.24 22.57
N LYS A 165 -4.66 11.39 23.11
CA LYS A 165 -5.02 12.69 22.52
C LYS A 165 -4.64 12.57 21.05
N LYS A 166 -5.64 12.70 20.17
CA LYS A 166 -5.49 12.59 18.72
C LYS A 166 -4.66 13.76 18.19
N TRP A 167 -3.37 13.76 18.47
CA TRP A 167 -2.42 14.81 18.11
C TRP A 167 -2.30 14.97 16.59
N TRP A 168 -2.71 13.96 15.82
CA TRP A 168 -2.84 14.05 14.36
C TRP A 168 -4.01 14.93 13.87
N GLN A 169 -4.99 15.27 14.72
CA GLN A 169 -6.06 16.21 14.32
C GLN A 169 -5.56 17.64 14.09
N PHE A 170 -4.36 17.99 14.57
CA PHE A 170 -3.77 19.31 14.33
C PHE A 170 -3.30 19.52 12.89
N TRP A 171 -3.16 18.46 12.09
CA TRP A 171 -2.68 18.51 10.71
C TRP A 171 -3.82 18.54 9.67
N LYS A 172 -5.09 18.56 10.12
CA LYS A 172 -6.25 18.83 9.27
C LYS A 172 -6.39 20.35 9.05
N GLN A 173 -5.56 20.93 8.19
CA GLN A 173 -5.80 22.24 7.58
C GLN A 173 -5.77 22.09 6.07
#